data_AF-A0A0A7LFU4-F1
#
_entry.id   AF-A0A0A7LFU4-F1
#
_cell.length_a   1.000
_cell.length_b   1.000
_cell.length_c   1.000
_cell.angle_alpha   90.00
_cell.angle_beta   90.00
_cell.angle_gamma   90.00
#
_symmetry.space_group_name_H-M   'P 1'
#
loop_
_entity.id
_entity.type
_entity.pdbx_description
1 polymer ?
#
loop_
_entity_poly.entity_id
_entity_poly.type
_entity_poly.pdbx_seq_one_letter_code
_entity_poly.pdbx_strand_id
1 'polypeptide(L)'
;MGLMLDIWNGFCNVMGYLWTNSDLVAFVVLAAIAIAAALYVVTAKEVVHSAFYLALVFVCVAVTYFFLEAEFVGVIQMLVYVGAITILFAFSIMLTRRYIMRSEGDSDE
;
A
#
# COMPACT_ATOMS: atom_id res chain seq x y z
N MET A 1 -16.63 31.69 18.64
CA MET A 1 -16.75 30.61 19.65
C MET A 1 -17.40 29.33 19.09
N GLY A 2 -18.20 29.38 18.01
CA GLY A 2 -18.79 28.17 17.37
C GLY A 2 -17.79 27.28 16.60
N LEU A 3 -16.82 27.87 15.89
CA LEU A 3 -15.86 27.13 15.05
C LEU A 3 -15.11 26.00 15.77
N MET A 4 -14.72 26.23 17.02
CA MET A 4 -14.00 25.23 17.81
C MET A 4 -14.91 24.07 18.28
N LEU A 5 -16.18 24.36 18.54
CA LEU A 5 -17.19 23.35 18.87
C LEU A 5 -17.64 22.56 17.63
N ASP A 6 -17.69 23.18 16.45
CA ASP A 6 -18.02 22.47 15.20
C ASP A 6 -16.92 21.50 14.76
N ILE A 7 -15.65 21.91 14.89
CA ILE A 7 -14.50 21.01 14.68
C ILE A 7 -14.55 19.84 15.66
N TRP A 8 -14.86 20.13 16.93
CA TRP A 8 -14.96 19.12 17.98
C TRP A 8 -16.11 18.14 17.74
N ASN A 9 -17.29 18.65 17.40
CA ASN A 9 -18.45 17.82 17.07
C ASN A 9 -18.20 17.01 15.81
N GLY A 10 -17.58 17.57 14.77
CA GLY A 10 -17.20 16.84 13.56
C GLY A 10 -16.27 15.66 13.86
N PHE A 11 -15.26 15.89 14.71
CA PHE A 11 -14.35 14.82 15.15
C PHE A 11 -15.07 13.75 15.98
N CYS A 12 -15.87 14.13 16.98
CA CYS A 12 -16.66 13.20 17.78
C CYS A 12 -17.69 12.42 16.94
N ASN A 13 -18.24 13.05 15.89
CA ASN A 13 -19.21 12.44 14.99
C ASN A 13 -18.53 11.40 14.08
N VAL A 14 -17.34 11.68 13.55
CA VAL A 14 -16.50 10.69 12.86
C VAL A 14 -16.18 9.51 13.78
N MET A 15 -15.77 9.77 15.02
CA MET A 15 -15.52 8.71 16.01
C MET A 15 -16.77 7.89 16.32
N GLY A 16 -17.95 8.52 16.38
CA GLY A 16 -19.23 7.81 16.53
C GLY A 16 -19.59 6.96 15.32
N TYR A 17 -19.34 7.46 14.10
CA TYR A 17 -19.55 6.70 12.86
C TYR A 17 -18.65 5.47 12.76
N LEU A 18 -17.39 5.59 13.20
CA LEU A 18 -16.46 4.46 13.27
C LEU A 18 -16.98 3.39 14.24
N TRP A 19 -17.58 3.77 15.37
CA TRP A 19 -18.09 2.80 16.35
C TRP A 19 -19.35 2.07 15.88
N THR A 20 -20.12 2.68 14.98
CA THR A 20 -21.43 2.16 14.56
C THR A 20 -21.34 1.28 13.31
N ASN A 21 -20.33 1.49 12.45
CA ASN A 21 -20.24 0.81 11.16
C ASN A 21 -19.04 -0.14 11.09
N SER A 22 -19.31 -1.44 11.00
CA SER A 22 -18.27 -2.48 10.88
C SER A 22 -17.40 -2.33 9.63
N ASP A 23 -17.97 -1.87 8.52
CA ASP A 23 -17.28 -1.80 7.23
C ASP A 23 -16.24 -0.66 7.22
N LEU A 24 -16.57 0.46 7.86
CA LEU A 24 -15.64 1.58 8.05
C LEU A 24 -14.47 1.20 8.95
N VAL A 25 -14.72 0.41 10.00
CA VAL A 25 -13.64 -0.09 10.86
C VAL A 25 -12.68 -0.97 10.06
N ALA A 26 -13.21 -1.92 9.27
CA ALA A 26 -12.39 -2.77 8.42
C ALA A 26 -11.58 -1.95 7.41
N PHE A 27 -12.20 -0.97 6.75
CA PHE A 27 -11.54 -0.06 5.83
C PHE A 27 -10.40 0.72 6.50
N VAL A 28 -10.64 1.33 7.67
CA VAL A 28 -9.62 2.12 8.38
C VAL A 28 -8.45 1.26 8.83
N VAL A 29 -8.70 0.03 9.29
CA VAL A 29 -7.65 -0.91 9.67
C VAL A 29 -6.82 -1.31 8.44
N LEU A 30 -7.47 -1.68 7.33
CA LEU A 30 -6.78 -2.02 6.08
C LEU A 30 -5.98 -0.84 5.51
N ALA A 31 -6.54 0.38 5.57
CA ALA A 31 -5.88 1.60 5.15
C ALA A 31 -4.64 1.90 6.01
N ALA A 32 -4.72 1.74 7.32
CA ALA A 32 -3.59 1.92 8.22
C ALA A 32 -2.46 0.92 7.91
N ILE A 33 -2.81 -0.36 7.68
CA ILE A 33 -1.85 -1.40 7.28
C ILE A 33 -1.21 -1.06 5.92
N ALA A 34 -2.01 -0.64 4.94
CA ALA A 34 -1.52 -0.27 3.61
C ALA A 34 -0.55 0.93 3.67
N ILE A 35 -0.85 1.95 4.49
CA ILE A 35 0.04 3.11 4.66
C ILE A 35 1.35 2.69 5.34
N ALA A 36 1.28 1.90 6.42
CA ALA A 36 2.46 1.39 7.09
C ALA A 36 3.33 0.59 6.11
N ALA A 37 2.73 -0.31 5.33
CA ALA A 37 3.41 -1.09 4.32
C ALA A 37 4.05 -0.21 3.24
N ALA A 38 3.34 0.81 2.74
CA ALA A 38 3.87 1.76 1.75
C ALA A 38 5.09 2.54 2.29
N LEU A 39 5.10 2.91 3.57
CA LEU A 39 6.28 3.51 4.20
C LEU A 39 7.46 2.52 4.25
N TYR A 40 7.21 1.24 4.55
CA TYR A 40 8.24 0.20 4.51
C TYR A 40 8.77 -0.08 3.10
N VAL A 41 7.94 0.04 2.06
CA VAL A 41 8.37 -0.10 0.66
C VAL A 41 9.50 0.88 0.34
N VAL A 42 9.34 2.14 0.73
CA VAL A 42 10.26 3.23 0.36
C VAL A 42 11.47 3.29 1.29
N THR A 43 11.34 2.84 2.53
CA THR A 43 12.42 2.89 3.53
C THR A 43 13.32 1.64 3.53
N ALA A 44 12.88 0.52 2.95
CA ALA A 44 13.66 -0.70 2.90
C ALA A 44 14.93 -0.56 2.03
N LYS A 45 16.07 -0.99 2.58
CA LYS A 45 17.38 -0.95 1.89
C LYS A 45 17.55 -2.03 0.83
N GLU A 46 16.86 -3.16 1.01
CA GLU A 46 16.92 -4.30 0.10
C GLU A 46 15.68 -4.35 -0.78
N VAL A 47 15.90 -4.37 -2.10
CA VAL A 47 14.88 -4.36 -3.14
C VAL A 47 13.84 -5.48 -2.97
N VAL A 48 14.29 -6.67 -2.55
CA VAL A 48 13.41 -7.82 -2.34
C VAL A 48 12.40 -7.56 -1.22
N HIS A 49 12.83 -6.90 -0.14
CA HIS A 49 11.94 -6.54 0.96
C HIS A 49 10.95 -5.47 0.50
N SER A 50 11.40 -4.43 -0.23
CA SER A 50 10.52 -3.41 -0.80
C SER A 50 9.43 -4.02 -1.70
N ALA A 51 9.79 -4.99 -2.54
CA ALA A 51 8.83 -5.67 -3.42
C ALA A 51 7.77 -6.47 -2.64
N PHE A 52 8.15 -7.13 -1.55
CA PHE A 52 7.19 -7.84 -0.69
C PHE A 52 6.20 -6.88 -0.02
N TYR A 53 6.68 -5.76 0.52
CA TYR A 53 5.79 -4.74 1.10
C TYR A 53 4.88 -4.10 0.06
N LEU A 54 5.34 -3.97 -1.20
CA LEU A 54 4.52 -3.45 -2.31
C LEU A 54 3.38 -4.43 -2.63
N ALA A 55 3.68 -5.73 -2.66
CA ALA A 55 2.66 -6.77 -2.81
C ALA A 55 1.62 -6.67 -1.70
N LEU A 56 2.06 -6.46 -0.45
CA LEU A 56 1.18 -6.33 0.71
C LEU A 56 0.23 -5.14 0.59
N VAL A 57 0.70 -3.99 0.09
CA VAL A 57 -0.16 -2.83 -0.21
C VAL A 57 -1.26 -3.21 -1.21
N PHE A 58 -0.90 -3.89 -2.32
CA PHE A 58 -1.89 -4.30 -3.31
C PHE A 58 -2.88 -5.34 -2.78
N VAL A 59 -2.46 -6.22 -1.87
CA VAL A 59 -3.37 -7.15 -1.18
C VAL A 59 -4.35 -6.39 -0.31
N CYS A 60 -3.90 -5.42 0.50
CA CYS A 60 -4.80 -4.59 1.29
C CYS A 60 -5.86 -3.89 0.42
N VAL A 61 -5.45 -3.35 -0.73
CA VAL A 61 -6.38 -2.73 -1.70
C VAL A 61 -7.35 -3.76 -2.28
N ALA A 62 -6.90 -4.97 -2.62
CA ALA A 62 -7.76 -6.03 -3.12
C ALA A 62 -8.82 -6.44 -2.08
N VAL A 63 -8.43 -6.60 -0.81
CA VAL A 63 -9.35 -6.88 0.29
C VAL A 63 -10.37 -5.76 0.44
N THR A 64 -9.94 -4.49 0.37
CA THR A 64 -10.86 -3.35 0.39
C THR A 64 -11.89 -3.43 -0.75
N TYR A 65 -11.52 -3.84 -1.97
CA TYR A 65 -12.50 -4.02 -3.04
C TYR A 65 -13.55 -5.11 -2.74
N PHE A 66 -13.18 -6.18 -2.04
CA PHE A 66 -14.16 -7.17 -1.59
C PHE A 66 -15.14 -6.60 -0.56
N PHE A 67 -14.69 -5.72 0.34
CA PHE A 67 -15.58 -5.03 1.28
C PHE A 67 -16.52 -4.03 0.60
N LEU A 68 -16.14 -3.48 -0.56
CA LEU A 68 -17.00 -2.62 -1.36
C LEU A 68 -17.95 -3.40 -2.30
N GLU A 69 -18.07 -4.72 -2.14
CA GLU A 69 -18.84 -5.59 -3.04
C GLU A 69 -18.38 -5.50 -4.52
N ALA A 70 -17.15 -5.03 -4.75
CA ALA A 70 -16.56 -4.84 -6.07
C ALA A 70 -15.73 -6.06 -6.48
N GLU A 71 -16.37 -7.24 -6.52
CA GLU A 71 -15.70 -8.54 -6.65
C GLU A 71 -14.84 -8.65 -7.91
N PHE A 72 -15.37 -8.24 -9.07
CA PHE A 72 -14.65 -8.31 -10.34
C PHE A 72 -13.34 -7.50 -10.29
N VAL A 73 -13.42 -6.27 -9.76
CA VAL A 73 -12.25 -5.38 -9.65
C VAL A 73 -11.27 -5.94 -8.61
N GLY A 74 -11.75 -6.50 -7.50
CA GLY A 74 -10.92 -7.15 -6.48
C GLY A 74 -10.15 -8.34 -7.02
N VAL A 75 -10.78 -9.20 -7.83
CA VAL A 75 -10.11 -10.34 -8.47
C VAL A 75 -9.06 -9.87 -9.47
N ILE A 76 -9.38 -8.88 -10.32
CA ILE A 76 -8.40 -8.30 -11.25
C ILE A 76 -7.23 -7.65 -10.49
N GLN A 77 -7.50 -6.97 -9.38
CA GLN A 77 -6.48 -6.39 -8.51
C GLN A 77 -5.51 -7.46 -8.00
N MET A 78 -6.05 -8.58 -7.52
CA MET A 78 -5.24 -9.70 -7.02
C MET A 78 -4.42 -10.36 -8.14
N LEU A 79 -5.02 -10.63 -9.30
CA LEU A 79 -4.33 -11.31 -10.40
C LEU A 79 -3.27 -10.43 -11.06
N VAL A 80 -3.62 -9.18 -11.37
CA VAL A 80 -2.77 -8.30 -12.18
C VAL A 80 -1.76 -7.55 -11.31
N TYR A 81 -2.19 -6.93 -10.21
CA TYR A 81 -1.28 -6.09 -9.41
C TYR A 81 -0.45 -6.92 -8.43
N VAL A 82 -1.09 -7.75 -7.60
CA VAL A 82 -0.37 -8.60 -6.63
C VAL A 82 0.44 -9.67 -7.36
N GLY A 83 -0.13 -10.30 -8.38
CA GLY A 83 0.55 -11.32 -9.18
C GLY A 83 1.57 -10.73 -10.16
N ALA A 84 1.10 -10.27 -11.33
CA ALA A 84 1.98 -9.93 -12.44
C ALA A 84 2.86 -8.70 -12.19
N ILE A 85 2.26 -7.54 -11.86
CA ILE A 85 2.98 -6.26 -11.79
C ILE A 85 4.02 -6.27 -10.67
N THR A 86 3.70 -6.79 -9.49
CA THR A 86 4.65 -6.83 -8.37
C THR A 86 5.89 -7.65 -8.73
N ILE A 87 5.71 -8.81 -9.36
CA ILE A 87 6.83 -9.67 -9.79
C ILE A 87 7.66 -8.95 -10.87
N LEU A 88 7.00 -8.34 -11.87
CA LEU A 88 7.69 -7.57 -12.91
C LEU A 88 8.49 -6.40 -12.31
N PHE A 89 7.93 -5.68 -11.34
CA PHE A 89 8.63 -4.62 -10.62
C PHE A 89 9.82 -5.15 -9.82
N ALA A 90 9.65 -6.24 -9.09
CA ALA A 90 10.72 -6.87 -8.32
C ALA A 90 11.91 -7.23 -9.22
N PHE A 91 11.63 -7.92 -10.34
CA PHE A 91 12.67 -8.27 -11.32
C PHE A 91 13.29 -7.05 -11.99
N SER A 92 12.48 -6.06 -12.38
CA SER A 92 12.95 -4.82 -13.02
C SER A 92 13.94 -4.07 -12.12
N ILE A 93 13.60 -3.84 -10.85
CA ILE A 93 14.49 -3.13 -9.92
C ILE A 93 15.76 -3.94 -9.64
N MET A 94 15.65 -5.27 -9.49
CA MET A 94 16.81 -6.13 -9.30
C MET A 94 17.79 -6.07 -10.48
N LEU A 95 17.28 -6.07 -11.72
CA LEU A 95 18.11 -5.99 -12.92
C LEU A 95 18.79 -4.62 -13.03
N THR A 96 18.04 -3.53 -12.83
CA THR A 96 18.57 -2.17 -12.90
C THR A 96 19.65 -1.93 -11.84
N ARG A 97 19.47 -2.43 -10.61
CA ARG A 97 20.50 -2.32 -9.56
C ARG A 97 21.81 -3.01 -9.94
N ARG A 98 21.73 -4.21 -10.56
CA ARG A 98 22.92 -4.94 -11.01
C ARG A 98 23.65 -4.24 -12.15
N TYR A 99 22.93 -3.56 -13.04
CA TYR A 99 23.52 -2.82 -14.14
C TYR A 99 24.36 -1.62 -13.66
N ILE A 100 23.83 -0.83 -12.71
CA ILE A 100 24.51 0.36 -12.19
C ILE A 100 25.83 -0.01 -11.49
N MET A 101 25.84 -1.05 -10.66
CA MET A 101 27.06 -1.48 -9.94
C MET A 101 28.20 -1.97 -10.85
N ARG A 102 27.91 -2.37 -12.09
CA ARG A 102 28.93 -2.89 -13.02
C ARG A 102 29.59 -1.79 -13.87
N SER A 103 29.02 -0.58 -13.91
CA SER A 103 29.58 0.55 -14.69
C SER A 103 30.69 1.31 -13.97
N GLU A 104 30.87 1.10 -12.66
CA GLU A 104 31.81 1.84 -11.81
C GLU A 104 33.18 1.14 -11.70
N GLY A 105 33.33 -0.06 -12.27
CA GLY A 105 34.55 -0.88 -12.20
C GLY A 105 35.42 -0.89 -13.45
N ASP A 106 35.11 -0.06 -14.46
CA ASP A 106 35.75 -0.10 -15.80
C ASP A 106 36.36 1.26 -16.20
N SER A 107 36.37 2.26 -15.29
CA SER A 107 36.90 3.61 -15.56
C SER A 107 38.31 3.87 -15.00
N ASP A 108 38.93 2.86 -14.37
CA ASP A 108 40.25 2.96 -13.74
C ASP A 108 41.37 2.29 -14.58
N GLU A 109 41.12 1.94 -15.85
CA GLU A 109 42.14 1.47 -16.80
C GLU A 109 42.42 2.49 -17.93
#